data_AF-A0A535IXR2-F1
#
_entry.id   AF-A0A535IXR2-F1
#
_cell.length_a   1.000
_cell.length_b   1.000
_cell.length_c   1.000
_cell.angle_alpha   90.00
_cell.angle_beta   90.00
_cell.angle_gamma   90.00
#
_symmetry.space_group_name_H-M   'P 1'
#
loop_
_entity.id
_entity.type
_entity.pdbx_description
1 polymer ?
#
loop_
_entity_poly.entity_id
_entity_poly.type
_entity_poly.pdbx_seq_one_letter_code
_entity_poly.pdbx_strand_id
1 'polypeptide(L)'
;YEAVPFRFIAGNLHPDHDTLATFRRTFLPELKDLFVQILLLAQEAGVLKLGTISLDGTKVHADASKRKAVSYKRLLELEIQLRAEVEELFIRAEQSEQPEVTDGLVVQEEIARRQDRLTRLAEAKAVIEARAQERTAAEQADYEAKMAQRAERERTTGRRPGGRPPTPPMPGPRDSDQYNFTDPESRMMKNPTNAGFEQDYNAQVAVDQASLLIVGNALSNHPNDSLEAEPTLQAIPSAIGTPEAAALDAGYFGPATLTSCAKRGIEPYIATGRDPHHPSWQQRFSPLPDPPPEDASTLVKMAYKLKTALGKAIYGARKCTVEPVIGIIKEVLGFRQFSLRGTQAAAGEWCLVCLAFNLKRFHTLSWA
;
A
#
# COMPACT_ATOMS: atom_id res chain seq x y z
N TYR A 1 -31.99 -1.71 -5.96
CA TYR A 1 -33.43 -1.78 -5.61
C TYR A 1 -34.33 -2.01 -6.81
N GLU A 2 -33.94 -1.57 -8.01
CA GLU A 2 -34.71 -1.82 -9.25
C GLU A 2 -34.59 -3.27 -9.78
N ALA A 3 -33.58 -4.02 -9.32
CA ALA A 3 -33.38 -5.42 -9.71
C ALA A 3 -34.30 -6.37 -8.93
N VAL A 4 -35.31 -6.93 -9.62
CA VAL A 4 -36.23 -7.94 -9.06
C VAL A 4 -35.51 -9.16 -8.46
N PRO A 5 -34.46 -9.74 -9.09
CA PRO A 5 -33.75 -10.88 -8.50
C PRO A 5 -33.11 -10.56 -7.15
N PHE A 6 -32.54 -9.36 -7.01
CA PHE A 6 -31.94 -8.92 -5.74
C PHE A 6 -32.99 -8.80 -4.64
N ARG A 7 -34.16 -8.22 -4.95
CA ARG A 7 -35.28 -8.13 -3.99
C ARG A 7 -35.77 -9.51 -3.55
N PHE A 8 -35.83 -10.47 -4.46
CA PHE A 8 -36.24 -11.85 -4.13
C PHE A 8 -35.24 -12.50 -3.17
N ILE A 9 -33.94 -12.45 -3.49
CA ILE A 9 -32.88 -13.04 -2.64
C ILE A 9 -32.80 -12.36 -1.27
N ALA A 10 -32.96 -11.03 -1.22
CA ALA A 10 -32.93 -10.28 0.03
C ALA A 10 -34.24 -10.40 0.86
N GLY A 11 -35.21 -11.20 0.44
CA GLY A 11 -36.51 -11.30 1.13
C GLY A 11 -37.28 -9.97 1.14
N ASN A 12 -37.03 -9.11 0.15
CA ASN A 12 -37.52 -7.73 0.05
C ASN A 12 -37.13 -6.86 1.27
N LEU A 13 -36.09 -7.23 2.01
CA LEU A 13 -35.47 -6.39 3.02
C LEU A 13 -34.65 -5.28 2.36
N HIS A 14 -34.69 -4.10 2.96
CA HIS A 14 -34.01 -2.89 2.48
C HIS A 14 -33.07 -2.41 3.58
N PRO A 15 -31.84 -2.96 3.68
CA PRO A 15 -30.89 -2.51 4.66
C PRO A 15 -30.55 -1.04 4.41
N ASP A 16 -30.67 -0.23 5.46
CA ASP A 16 -30.27 1.17 5.41
C ASP A 16 -28.74 1.33 5.51
N HIS A 17 -28.29 2.57 5.44
CA HIS A 17 -26.87 2.89 5.52
C HIS A 17 -26.22 2.41 6.84
N ASP A 18 -26.93 2.51 7.96
CA ASP A 18 -26.44 2.09 9.28
C ASP A 18 -26.29 0.58 9.36
N THR A 19 -27.23 -0.17 8.79
CA THR A 19 -27.18 -1.63 8.69
C THR A 19 -25.98 -2.07 7.87
N LEU A 20 -25.72 -1.44 6.72
CA LEU A 20 -24.57 -1.75 5.87
C LEU A 20 -23.24 -1.36 6.53
N ALA A 21 -23.19 -0.21 7.21
CA ALA A 21 -22.01 0.22 7.95
C ALA A 21 -21.70 -0.74 9.11
N THR A 22 -22.73 -1.17 9.84
CA THR A 22 -22.62 -2.15 10.92
C THR A 22 -22.17 -3.50 10.38
N PHE A 23 -22.78 -3.98 9.29
CA PHE A 23 -22.38 -5.22 8.63
C PHE A 23 -20.89 -5.21 8.27
N ARG A 24 -20.42 -4.14 7.62
CA ARG A 24 -19.00 -4.01 7.29
C ARG A 24 -18.15 -4.04 8.56
N ARG A 25 -18.43 -3.20 9.55
CA ARG A 25 -17.63 -3.18 10.79
C ARG A 25 -17.54 -4.54 11.48
N THR A 26 -18.61 -5.32 11.45
CA THR A 26 -18.69 -6.61 12.15
C THR A 26 -18.09 -7.75 11.34
N PHE A 27 -18.34 -7.83 10.03
CA PHE A 27 -18.08 -9.04 9.22
C PHE A 27 -16.89 -8.96 8.26
N LEU A 28 -16.11 -7.87 8.27
CA LEU A 28 -14.91 -7.75 7.41
C LEU A 28 -13.88 -8.88 7.60
N PRO A 29 -13.62 -9.39 8.83
CA PRO A 29 -12.73 -10.53 9.00
C PRO A 29 -13.17 -11.77 8.22
N GLU A 30 -14.46 -12.07 8.22
CA GLU A 30 -15.10 -13.23 7.59
C GLU A 30 -15.12 -13.13 6.06
N LEU A 31 -15.05 -11.92 5.50
CA LEU A 31 -14.96 -11.72 4.05
C LEU A 31 -13.70 -12.33 3.45
N LYS A 32 -12.62 -12.48 4.23
CA LYS A 32 -11.40 -13.15 3.77
C LYS A 32 -11.68 -14.61 3.42
N ASP A 33 -12.46 -15.31 4.23
CA ASP A 33 -12.80 -16.71 3.98
C ASP A 33 -13.71 -16.83 2.74
N LEU A 34 -14.66 -15.92 2.57
CA LEU A 34 -15.50 -15.86 1.37
C LEU A 34 -14.67 -15.59 0.11
N PHE A 35 -13.64 -14.74 0.19
CA PHE A 35 -12.73 -14.50 -0.92
C PHE A 35 -12.04 -15.80 -1.37
N VAL A 36 -11.57 -16.63 -0.43
CA VAL A 36 -11.00 -17.93 -0.75
C VAL A 36 -12.04 -18.87 -1.37
N GLN A 37 -13.25 -18.93 -0.81
CA GLN A 37 -14.31 -19.80 -1.32
C GLN A 37 -14.66 -19.50 -2.78
N ILE A 38 -14.73 -18.23 -3.18
CA ILE A 38 -14.99 -17.86 -4.58
C ILE A 38 -13.89 -18.35 -5.51
N LEU A 39 -12.63 -18.26 -5.09
CA LEU A 39 -11.52 -18.74 -5.91
C LEU A 39 -11.56 -20.26 -6.06
N LEU A 40 -11.91 -20.99 -5.00
CA LEU A 40 -12.11 -22.45 -5.07
C LEU A 40 -13.28 -22.82 -5.99
N LEU A 41 -14.40 -22.09 -5.94
CA LEU A 41 -15.50 -22.28 -6.89
C LEU A 41 -15.08 -22.00 -8.34
N ALA A 42 -14.23 -20.99 -8.56
CA ALA A 42 -13.68 -20.69 -9.87
C ALA A 42 -12.72 -21.79 -10.37
N GLN A 43 -11.97 -22.44 -9.48
CA GLN A 43 -11.15 -23.61 -9.84
C GLN A 43 -12.02 -24.81 -10.21
N GLU A 44 -13.04 -25.11 -9.40
CA GLU A 44 -13.96 -26.22 -9.65
C GLU A 44 -14.74 -26.04 -10.97
N ALA A 45 -15.15 -24.80 -11.27
CA ALA A 45 -15.77 -24.45 -12.54
C ALA A 45 -14.79 -24.47 -13.73
N GLY A 46 -13.50 -24.70 -13.50
CA GLY A 46 -12.46 -24.78 -14.54
C GLY A 46 -12.03 -23.45 -15.14
N VAL A 47 -12.54 -22.31 -14.64
CA VAL A 47 -12.24 -20.96 -15.14
C VAL A 47 -10.97 -20.37 -14.51
N LEU A 48 -10.56 -20.84 -13.34
CA LEU A 48 -9.30 -20.49 -12.70
C LEU A 48 -8.32 -21.66 -12.76
N LYS A 49 -7.25 -21.51 -13.54
CA LYS A 49 -6.08 -22.40 -13.54
C LYS A 49 -4.88 -21.55 -13.17
N LEU A 50 -4.56 -21.52 -11.88
CA LEU A 50 -3.53 -20.63 -11.35
C LEU A 50 -2.19 -20.92 -12.05
N GLY A 51 -1.74 -19.99 -12.89
CA GLY A 51 -0.49 -20.11 -13.63
C GLY A 51 0.38 -18.89 -13.38
N THR A 52 0.42 -17.98 -14.35
CA THR A 52 1.14 -16.72 -14.23
C THR A 52 0.25 -15.65 -13.64
N ILE A 53 0.77 -14.89 -12.66
CA ILE A 53 0.09 -13.74 -12.08
C ILE A 53 0.77 -12.43 -12.48
N SER A 54 0.00 -11.35 -12.49
CA SER A 54 0.47 -9.98 -12.55
C SER A 54 0.19 -9.30 -11.21
N LEU A 55 1.22 -8.72 -10.59
CA LEU A 55 1.11 -8.00 -9.33
C LEU A 55 1.29 -6.52 -9.58
N ASP A 56 0.39 -5.72 -9.01
CA ASP A 56 0.51 -4.27 -9.03
C ASP A 56 -0.20 -3.60 -7.86
N GLY A 57 0.18 -2.36 -7.66
CA GLY A 57 -0.20 -1.51 -6.54
C GLY A 57 -0.97 -0.30 -7.02
N THR A 58 -1.82 0.23 -6.15
CA THR A 58 -2.59 1.42 -6.42
C THR A 58 -2.84 2.22 -5.15
N LYS A 59 -2.64 3.53 -5.24
CA LYS A 59 -3.00 4.46 -4.16
C LYS A 59 -4.49 4.72 -4.17
N VAL A 60 -5.11 4.63 -3.00
CA VAL A 60 -6.53 4.87 -2.76
C VAL A 60 -6.67 5.78 -1.55
N HIS A 61 -7.53 6.80 -1.65
CA HIS A 61 -7.66 7.81 -0.60
C HIS A 61 -8.13 7.17 0.71
N ALA A 62 -7.47 7.54 1.81
CA ALA A 62 -7.98 7.25 3.14
C ALA A 62 -9.18 8.15 3.46
N ASP A 63 -10.02 7.73 4.40
CA ASP A 63 -11.06 8.62 4.96
C ASP A 63 -10.46 9.64 5.94
N ALA A 64 -9.54 10.47 5.44
CA ALA A 64 -8.83 11.45 6.23
C ALA A 64 -8.46 12.70 5.42
N SER A 65 -8.72 13.86 6.02
CA SER A 65 -8.36 15.14 5.41
C SER A 65 -6.89 15.46 5.63
N LYS A 66 -6.18 15.87 4.57
CA LYS A 66 -4.82 16.45 4.68
C LYS A 66 -4.73 17.69 5.58
N ARG A 67 -5.86 18.39 5.79
CA ARG A 67 -5.92 19.57 6.70
C ARG A 67 -5.91 19.19 8.18
N LYS A 68 -6.13 17.91 8.49
CA LYS A 68 -6.07 17.34 9.84
C LYS A 68 -4.72 16.68 10.13
N ALA A 69 -3.74 16.83 9.23
CA ALA A 69 -2.37 16.45 9.45
C ALA A 69 -1.58 17.58 10.13
N VAL A 70 -0.71 17.22 11.07
CA VAL A 70 0.27 18.12 11.69
C VAL A 70 1.67 17.56 11.46
N SER A 71 2.61 18.42 11.06
CA SER A 71 4.02 18.02 10.95
C SER A 71 4.70 18.02 12.31
N TYR A 72 5.78 17.25 12.46
CA TYR A 72 6.54 17.16 13.71
C TYR A 72 7.02 18.54 14.18
N LYS A 73 7.55 19.36 13.27
CA LYS A 73 7.93 20.74 13.59
C LYS A 73 6.75 21.55 14.14
N ARG A 74 5.60 21.52 13.45
CA ARG A 74 4.42 22.28 13.86
C ARG A 74 3.84 21.75 15.16
N LEU A 75 3.95 20.44 15.41
CA LEU A 75 3.52 19.80 16.65
C LEU A 75 4.32 20.37 17.83
N LEU A 76 5.64 20.46 17.73
CA LEU A 76 6.49 21.03 18.79
C LEU A 76 6.18 22.51 19.06
N GLU A 77 5.96 23.30 18.01
CA GLU A 77 5.54 24.71 18.14
C GLU A 77 4.20 24.82 18.88
N LEU A 78 3.21 23.99 18.52
CA LEU A 78 1.90 23.95 19.16
C LEU A 78 1.98 23.47 20.61
N GLU A 79 2.85 22.51 20.91
CA GLU A 79 3.06 22.02 22.28
C GLU A 79 3.57 23.14 23.19
N ILE A 80 4.57 23.92 22.73
CA ILE A 80 5.09 25.07 23.47
C ILE A 80 4.00 26.14 23.66
N GLN A 81 3.30 26.49 22.58
CA GLN A 81 2.24 27.49 22.62
C GLN A 81 1.13 27.11 23.60
N LEU A 82 0.61 25.89 23.53
CA LEU A 82 -0.51 25.46 24.38
C LEU A 82 -0.11 25.36 25.85
N ARG A 83 1.13 24.99 26.17
CA ARG A 83 1.64 25.00 27.54
C ARG A 83 1.67 26.41 28.12
N ALA A 84 2.16 27.38 27.35
CA ALA A 84 2.16 28.78 27.76
C ALA A 84 0.73 29.31 27.96
N GLU A 85 -0.19 29.01 27.03
CA GLU A 85 -1.59 29.42 27.16
C GLU A 85 -2.29 28.79 28.39
N VAL A 86 -1.96 27.55 28.74
CA VAL A 86 -2.47 26.91 29.97
C VAL A 86 -1.98 27.63 31.22
N GLU A 87 -0.69 27.97 31.28
CA GLU A 87 -0.11 28.72 32.39
C GLU A 87 -0.74 30.11 32.54
N GLU A 88 -0.92 30.84 31.43
CA GLU A 88 -1.61 32.13 31.43
C GLU A 88 -3.06 32.04 31.92
N LEU A 89 -3.79 30.98 31.53
CA LEU A 89 -5.16 30.75 31.99
C LEU A 89 -5.23 30.39 33.48
N PHE A 90 -4.24 29.68 34.02
CA PHE A 90 -4.15 29.42 35.46
C PHE A 90 -3.93 30.71 36.25
N ILE A 91 -2.98 31.54 35.83
CA ILE A 91 -2.74 32.86 36.45
C ILE A 91 -4.02 33.70 36.44
N ARG A 92 -4.75 33.70 35.31
CA ARG A 92 -6.01 34.45 35.18
C ARG A 92 -7.13 33.90 36.07
N ALA A 93 -7.18 32.58 36.28
CA ALA A 93 -8.14 31.95 37.18
C ALA A 93 -7.86 32.32 38.65
N GLU A 94 -6.60 32.43 39.04
CA GLU A 94 -6.19 32.84 40.40
C GLU A 94 -6.45 34.33 40.68
N GLN A 95 -6.36 35.18 39.66
CA GLN A 95 -6.52 36.64 39.79
C GLN A 95 -7.98 37.13 39.76
N SER A 96 -8.96 36.28 39.47
CA SER A 96 -10.37 36.68 39.33
C SER A 96 -11.22 36.16 40.49
N GLU A 97 -11.63 37.02 41.43
CA GLU A 97 -12.64 36.66 42.47
C GLU A 97 -14.07 36.50 41.91
N GLN A 98 -14.31 36.86 40.64
CA GLN A 98 -15.51 36.53 39.87
C GLN A 98 -15.14 36.21 38.41
N PRO A 99 -15.45 35.00 37.89
CA PRO A 99 -15.07 34.60 36.54
C PRO A 99 -16.13 35.05 35.52
N GLU A 100 -16.41 36.35 35.40
CA GLU A 100 -17.16 36.86 34.25
C GLU A 100 -16.16 37.21 33.13
N VAL A 101 -15.78 36.18 32.38
CA VAL A 101 -15.29 36.39 31.02
C VAL A 101 -16.54 36.53 30.13
N THR A 102 -16.56 37.58 29.31
CA THR A 102 -17.60 37.87 28.32
C THR A 102 -18.12 36.62 27.59
N ASP A 103 -19.45 36.55 27.47
CA ASP A 103 -20.23 35.69 26.56
C ASP A 103 -19.86 34.19 26.56
N GLY A 104 -20.28 33.48 27.62
CA GLY A 104 -20.31 32.01 27.65
C GLY A 104 -18.97 31.27 27.72
N LEU A 105 -17.85 31.97 27.92
CA LEU A 105 -16.51 31.36 28.00
C LEU A 105 -16.11 31.11 29.46
N VAL A 106 -16.01 29.83 29.85
CA VAL A 106 -15.58 29.41 31.19
C VAL A 106 -14.08 29.08 31.17
N VAL A 107 -13.27 29.79 31.98
CA VAL A 107 -11.80 29.60 32.04
C VAL A 107 -11.41 28.14 32.28
N GLN A 108 -12.13 27.45 33.16
CA GLN A 108 -11.89 26.03 33.46
C GLN A 108 -12.13 25.12 32.25
N GLU A 109 -13.16 25.37 31.45
CA GLU A 109 -13.40 24.62 30.21
C GLU A 109 -12.29 24.86 29.19
N GLU A 110 -11.77 26.08 29.14
CA GLU A 110 -10.74 26.49 28.18
C GLU A 110 -9.35 25.93 28.55
N ILE A 111 -9.08 25.76 29.85
CA ILE A 111 -7.95 24.98 30.37
C ILE A 111 -8.11 23.50 29.98
N ALA A 112 -9.27 22.90 30.26
CA ALA A 112 -9.53 21.49 29.97
C ALA A 112 -9.40 21.18 28.46
N ARG A 113 -9.90 22.05 27.58
CA ARG A 113 -9.73 21.91 26.11
C ARG A 113 -8.27 21.91 25.68
N ARG A 114 -7.42 22.76 26.27
CA ARG A 114 -5.98 22.79 25.96
C ARG A 114 -5.24 21.58 26.50
N GLN A 115 -5.59 21.12 27.70
CA GLN A 115 -5.03 19.91 28.28
C GLN A 115 -5.39 18.67 27.45
N ASP A 116 -6.63 18.55 26.99
CA ASP A 116 -7.03 17.49 26.04
C ASP A 116 -6.21 17.58 24.74
N ARG A 117 -6.05 18.79 24.19
CA ARG A 117 -5.25 19.01 22.99
C ARG A 117 -3.77 18.66 23.19
N LEU A 118 -3.18 18.99 24.34
CA LEU A 118 -1.81 18.61 24.71
C LEU A 118 -1.66 17.09 24.81
N THR A 119 -2.66 16.41 25.38
CA THR A 119 -2.69 14.94 25.46
C THR A 119 -2.69 14.32 24.06
N ARG A 120 -3.55 14.79 23.16
CA ARG A 120 -3.58 14.32 21.77
C ARG A 120 -2.29 14.63 21.01
N LEU A 121 -1.64 15.77 21.27
CA LEU A 121 -0.34 16.09 20.66
C LEU A 121 0.77 15.18 21.19
N ALA A 122 0.73 14.80 22.47
CA ALA A 122 1.67 13.85 23.05
C ALA A 122 1.54 12.45 22.41
N GLU A 123 0.30 11.98 22.21
CA GLU A 123 0.03 10.74 21.48
C GLU A 123 0.54 10.81 20.04
N ALA A 124 0.23 11.90 19.33
CA ALA A 124 0.70 12.12 17.96
C ALA A 124 2.23 12.14 17.87
N LYS A 125 2.90 12.76 18.84
CA LYS A 125 4.36 12.82 18.94
C LYS A 125 4.97 11.44 19.13
N ALA A 126 4.46 10.67 20.10
CA ALA A 126 4.92 9.31 20.37
C ALA A 126 4.79 8.42 19.12
N VAL A 127 3.70 8.56 18.37
CA VAL A 127 3.48 7.82 17.13
C VAL A 127 4.45 8.26 16.02
N ILE A 128 4.73 9.56 15.85
CA ILE A 128 5.74 10.03 14.89
C ILE A 128 7.14 9.51 15.27
N GLU A 129 7.50 9.56 16.55
CA GLU A 129 8.80 9.08 17.05
C GLU A 129 8.96 7.57 16.85
N ALA A 130 7.94 6.77 17.14
CA ALA A 130 7.94 5.33 16.89
C ALA A 130 8.15 5.01 15.39
N ARG A 131 7.41 5.69 14.50
CA ARG A 131 7.59 5.55 13.05
C ARG A 131 8.99 5.95 12.59
N ALA A 132 9.54 6.99 13.20
CA ALA A 132 10.88 7.44 12.88
C ALA A 132 11.94 6.40 13.29
N GLN A 133 11.76 5.76 14.45
CA GLN A 133 12.62 4.66 14.91
C GLN A 133 12.54 3.45 13.95
N GLU A 134 11.33 3.03 13.58
CA GLU A 134 11.13 1.94 12.60
C GLU A 134 11.81 2.25 11.26
N ARG A 135 11.60 3.47 10.75
CA ARG A 135 12.27 3.93 9.52
C ARG A 135 13.77 3.92 9.67
N THR A 136 14.32 4.49 10.74
CA THR A 136 15.77 4.55 10.95
C THR A 136 16.34 3.14 11.04
N ALA A 137 15.68 2.20 11.71
CA ALA A 137 16.09 0.80 11.78
C ALA A 137 16.11 0.13 10.39
N ALA A 138 15.08 0.36 9.57
CA ALA A 138 15.03 -0.16 8.21
C ALA A 138 16.11 0.48 7.31
N GLU A 139 16.27 1.80 7.35
CA GLU A 139 17.30 2.53 6.60
C GLU A 139 18.72 2.11 7.04
N GLN A 140 18.92 1.78 8.33
CA GLN A 140 20.17 1.28 8.88
C GLN A 140 20.48 -0.13 8.37
N ALA A 141 19.51 -1.05 8.41
CA ALA A 141 19.67 -2.39 7.84
C ALA A 141 20.00 -2.35 6.34
N ASP A 142 19.33 -1.46 5.59
CA ASP A 142 19.62 -1.22 4.18
C ASP A 142 21.03 -0.64 3.95
N TYR A 143 21.45 0.29 4.79
CA TYR A 143 22.78 0.88 4.76
C TYR A 143 23.85 -0.19 5.00
N GLU A 144 23.69 -1.01 6.03
CA GLU A 144 24.58 -2.11 6.38
C GLU A 144 24.65 -3.15 5.26
N ALA A 145 23.51 -3.54 4.68
CA ALA A 145 23.48 -4.47 3.55
C ALA A 145 24.21 -3.90 2.31
N LYS A 146 24.02 -2.61 1.99
CA LYS A 146 24.73 -1.95 0.88
C LYS A 146 26.23 -1.83 1.16
N MET A 147 26.62 -1.54 2.40
CA MET A 147 28.02 -1.48 2.80
C MET A 147 28.68 -2.86 2.75
N ALA A 148 28.02 -3.90 3.24
CA ALA A 148 28.49 -5.29 3.16
C ALA A 148 28.64 -5.74 1.70
N GLN A 149 27.67 -5.42 0.83
CA GLN A 149 27.76 -5.73 -0.59
C GLN A 149 28.94 -4.99 -1.27
N ARG A 150 29.23 -3.75 -0.87
CA ARG A 150 30.39 -3.01 -1.38
C ARG A 150 31.70 -3.62 -0.91
N ALA A 151 31.81 -3.95 0.38
CA ALA A 151 32.99 -4.58 0.96
C ALA A 151 33.25 -5.94 0.29
N GLU A 152 32.22 -6.74 0.05
CA GLU A 152 32.35 -8.01 -0.65
C GLU A 152 32.81 -7.83 -2.09
N ARG A 153 32.24 -6.85 -2.83
CA ARG A 153 32.70 -6.53 -4.19
C ARG A 153 34.15 -6.06 -4.22
N GLU A 154 34.57 -5.26 -3.24
CA GLU A 154 35.96 -4.83 -3.11
C GLU A 154 36.88 -6.03 -2.85
N ARG A 155 36.44 -6.97 -2.01
CA ARG A 155 37.15 -8.23 -1.72
C ARG A 155 37.27 -9.13 -2.96
N THR A 156 36.20 -9.30 -3.72
CA THR A 156 36.19 -10.21 -4.90
C THR A 156 36.87 -9.62 -6.12
N THR A 157 36.72 -8.31 -6.36
CA THR A 157 37.24 -7.65 -7.58
C THR A 157 38.58 -6.95 -7.36
N GLY A 158 39.02 -6.80 -6.10
CA GLY A 158 40.22 -6.04 -5.72
C GLY A 158 40.13 -4.55 -6.03
N ARG A 159 38.95 -4.04 -6.44
CA ARG A 159 38.73 -2.64 -6.84
C ARG A 159 37.61 -2.04 -6.01
N ARG A 160 37.81 -0.78 -5.59
CA ARG A 160 36.77 0.00 -4.93
C ARG A 160 35.56 0.15 -5.85
N PRO A 161 34.34 -0.24 -5.40
CA PRO A 161 33.14 -0.04 -6.18
C PRO A 161 32.94 1.43 -6.52
N GLY A 162 32.74 1.73 -7.81
CA GLY A 162 32.47 3.10 -8.27
C GLY A 162 31.15 3.66 -7.73
N GLY A 163 31.07 4.98 -7.58
CA GLY A 163 29.87 5.71 -7.17
C GLY A 163 29.89 6.20 -5.72
N ARG A 164 29.06 7.21 -5.43
CA ARG A 164 28.98 7.87 -4.11
C ARG A 164 28.69 6.83 -3.01
N PRO A 165 29.43 6.82 -1.89
CA PRO A 165 29.12 5.98 -0.73
C PRO A 165 27.65 6.12 -0.30
N PRO A 166 27.00 5.04 0.18
CA PRO A 166 25.71 5.15 0.83
C PRO A 166 25.81 6.18 1.96
N THR A 167 24.81 7.04 2.09
CA THR A 167 24.76 8.02 3.19
C THR A 167 24.16 7.33 4.41
N PRO A 168 24.76 7.48 5.61
CA PRO A 168 24.20 6.91 6.83
C PRO A 168 22.82 7.53 7.12
N PRO A 169 21.88 6.75 7.68
CA PRO A 169 20.57 7.26 8.03
C PRO A 169 20.67 8.31 9.15
N MET A 170 19.78 9.30 9.11
CA MET A 170 19.65 10.27 10.20
C MET A 170 18.69 9.71 11.25
N PRO A 171 19.09 9.67 12.54
CA PRO A 171 18.22 9.19 13.60
C PRO A 171 17.12 10.19 13.93
N GLY A 172 15.96 9.67 14.33
CA GLY A 172 14.86 10.45 14.88
C GLY A 172 13.88 10.99 13.83
N PRO A 173 12.83 11.68 14.31
CA PRO A 173 11.80 12.24 13.44
C PRO A 173 12.33 13.42 12.63
N ARG A 174 11.83 13.55 11.40
CA ARG A 174 12.10 14.68 10.51
C ARG A 174 11.05 15.75 10.75
N ASP A 175 11.41 17.01 10.58
CA ASP A 175 10.47 18.15 10.69
C ASP A 175 9.21 17.99 9.83
N SER A 176 9.35 17.31 8.69
CA SER A 176 8.29 17.04 7.72
C SER A 176 7.48 15.77 8.00
N ASP A 177 7.87 14.93 8.97
CA ASP A 177 7.09 13.76 9.36
C ASP A 177 5.73 14.21 9.91
N GLN A 178 4.65 13.53 9.53
CA GLN A 178 3.28 13.98 9.82
C GLN A 178 2.46 12.94 10.57
N TYR A 179 1.52 13.45 11.35
CA TYR A 179 0.46 12.69 11.99
C TYR A 179 -0.90 13.24 11.60
N ASN A 180 -1.83 12.37 11.20
CA ASN A 180 -3.19 12.75 10.86
C ASN A 180 -4.13 12.37 12.00
N PHE A 181 -4.84 13.35 12.57
CA PHE A 181 -5.75 13.12 13.70
C PHE A 181 -7.06 12.41 13.32
N THR A 182 -7.37 12.31 12.02
CA THR A 182 -8.58 11.61 11.54
C THR A 182 -8.30 10.14 11.29
N ASP A 183 -7.26 9.83 10.52
CA ASP A 183 -6.77 8.47 10.33
C ASP A 183 -5.24 8.44 10.54
N PRO A 184 -4.79 8.09 11.76
CA PRO A 184 -3.37 8.04 12.08
C PRO A 184 -2.59 7.07 11.20
N GLU A 185 -3.19 5.97 10.75
CA GLU A 185 -2.48 4.86 10.09
C GLU A 185 -2.29 5.08 8.59
N SER A 186 -3.08 5.96 7.98
CA SER A 186 -2.86 6.43 6.61
C SER A 186 -1.57 7.25 6.47
N ARG A 187 -1.06 7.42 5.24
CA ARG A 187 0.15 8.23 4.99
C ARG A 187 -0.03 9.21 3.84
N MET A 188 0.74 10.30 3.89
CA MET A 188 0.85 11.21 2.74
C MET A 188 1.66 10.53 1.64
N MET A 189 1.02 10.27 0.52
CA MET A 189 1.62 9.62 -0.64
C MET A 189 1.56 10.54 -1.86
N LYS A 190 2.57 10.46 -2.72
CA LYS A 190 2.58 11.23 -3.96
C LYS A 190 1.61 10.62 -4.96
N ASN A 191 0.68 11.40 -5.46
CA ASN A 191 -0.21 10.99 -6.53
C ASN A 191 0.55 11.07 -7.88
N PRO A 192 0.60 9.97 -8.66
CA PRO A 192 1.29 9.95 -9.94
C PRO A 192 0.65 10.84 -11.03
N THR A 193 -0.64 11.19 -10.94
CA THR A 193 -1.35 11.91 -12.01
C THR A 193 -1.29 13.43 -11.91
N ASN A 194 -1.28 13.99 -10.70
CA ASN A 194 -1.33 15.45 -10.49
C ASN A 194 -0.09 16.02 -9.76
N ALA A 195 0.92 15.18 -9.52
CA ALA A 195 2.13 15.50 -8.74
C ALA A 195 1.88 16.00 -7.30
N GLY A 196 0.63 16.00 -6.84
CA GLY A 196 0.24 16.37 -5.49
C GLY A 196 0.51 15.27 -4.46
N PHE A 197 0.32 15.61 -3.19
CA PHE A 197 0.37 14.67 -2.09
C PHE A 197 -1.02 14.53 -1.47
N GLU A 198 -1.47 13.28 -1.32
CA GLU A 198 -2.78 12.91 -0.81
C GLU A 198 -2.63 11.91 0.33
N GLN A 199 -3.63 11.86 1.22
CA GLN A 199 -3.62 10.97 2.37
C GLN A 199 -4.22 9.64 1.92
N ASP A 200 -3.37 8.63 1.72
CA ASP A 200 -3.73 7.39 1.02
C ASP A 200 -3.29 6.16 1.82
N TYR A 201 -3.82 5.01 1.39
CA TYR A 201 -3.21 3.71 1.58
C TYR A 201 -2.70 3.15 0.24
N ASN A 202 -1.72 2.27 0.33
CA ASN A 202 -1.20 1.52 -0.81
C ASN A 202 -1.92 0.16 -0.89
N ALA A 203 -2.85 0.05 -1.82
CA ALA A 203 -3.65 -1.14 -2.04
C ALA A 203 -3.03 -2.01 -3.14
N GLN A 204 -2.86 -3.29 -2.85
CA GLN A 204 -2.11 -4.24 -3.67
C GLN A 204 -3.01 -5.38 -4.13
N VAL A 205 -2.80 -5.84 -5.37
CA VAL A 205 -3.50 -6.99 -5.95
C VAL A 205 -2.55 -7.88 -6.74
N ALA A 206 -2.75 -9.20 -6.61
CA ALA A 206 -2.23 -10.21 -7.51
C ALA A 206 -3.38 -10.73 -8.37
N VAL A 207 -3.23 -10.66 -9.69
CA VAL A 207 -4.26 -11.03 -10.67
C VAL A 207 -3.76 -12.18 -11.54
N ASP A 208 -4.54 -13.24 -11.67
CA ASP A 208 -4.26 -14.32 -12.61
C ASP A 208 -4.37 -13.83 -14.07
N GLN A 209 -3.33 -14.07 -14.87
CA GLN A 209 -3.25 -13.50 -16.22
C GLN A 209 -4.27 -14.09 -17.20
N ALA A 210 -4.76 -15.32 -16.97
CA ALA A 210 -5.71 -15.98 -17.85
C ALA A 210 -7.16 -15.59 -17.54
N SER A 211 -7.57 -15.73 -16.29
CA SER A 211 -8.95 -15.48 -15.85
C SER A 211 -9.22 -14.00 -15.55
N LEU A 212 -8.19 -13.20 -15.26
CA LEU A 212 -8.29 -11.86 -14.67
C LEU A 212 -8.92 -11.84 -13.27
N LEU A 213 -9.00 -12.98 -12.58
CA LEU A 213 -9.44 -13.02 -11.18
C LEU A 213 -8.32 -12.51 -10.28
N ILE A 214 -8.70 -11.74 -9.25
CA ILE A 214 -7.78 -11.33 -8.19
C ILE A 214 -7.57 -12.55 -7.29
N VAL A 215 -6.34 -13.05 -7.19
CA VAL A 215 -5.98 -14.24 -6.42
C VAL A 215 -5.31 -13.91 -5.08
N GLY A 216 -4.89 -12.66 -4.90
CA GLY A 216 -4.36 -12.14 -3.64
C GLY A 216 -4.59 -10.65 -3.53
N ASN A 217 -4.81 -10.15 -2.32
CA ASN A 217 -4.96 -8.72 -2.04
C ASN A 217 -4.29 -8.37 -0.71
N ALA A 218 -3.64 -7.21 -0.67
CA ALA A 218 -3.02 -6.69 0.53
C ALA A 218 -3.22 -5.18 0.61
N LEU A 219 -3.06 -4.61 1.80
CA LEU A 219 -3.10 -3.18 2.03
C LEU A 219 -1.95 -2.80 2.94
N SER A 220 -1.24 -1.74 2.60
CA SER A 220 -0.21 -1.16 3.44
C SER A 220 -0.33 0.36 3.49
N ASN A 221 0.47 0.95 4.35
CA ASN A 221 0.67 2.40 4.41
C ASN A 221 2.06 2.81 3.89
N HIS A 222 2.78 1.91 3.19
CA HIS A 222 4.06 2.25 2.62
C HIS A 222 3.90 3.15 1.38
N PRO A 223 4.67 4.25 1.26
CA PRO A 223 4.53 5.18 0.13
C PRO A 223 4.95 4.62 -1.24
N ASN A 224 5.71 3.52 -1.25
CA ASN A 224 6.25 2.85 -2.42
C ASN A 224 6.04 1.34 -2.32
N ASP A 225 6.34 0.64 -3.42
CA ASP A 225 6.00 -0.77 -3.57
C ASP A 225 7.14 -1.74 -3.27
N SER A 226 8.31 -1.25 -2.82
CA SER A 226 9.52 -2.07 -2.72
C SER A 226 9.42 -3.21 -1.71
N LEU A 227 8.51 -3.09 -0.75
CA LEU A 227 8.24 -4.09 0.29
C LEU A 227 6.86 -4.76 0.13
N GLU A 228 6.14 -4.47 -0.95
CA GLU A 228 4.74 -4.88 -1.11
C GLU A 228 4.55 -6.23 -1.83
N ALA A 229 5.60 -6.72 -2.51
CA ALA A 229 5.53 -8.01 -3.19
C ALA A 229 5.32 -9.16 -2.21
N GLU A 230 6.12 -9.24 -1.15
CA GLU A 230 6.03 -10.32 -0.16
C GLU A 230 4.66 -10.43 0.52
N PRO A 231 4.08 -9.37 1.11
CA PRO A 231 2.77 -9.48 1.76
C PRO A 231 1.67 -9.84 0.76
N THR A 232 1.73 -9.32 -0.46
CA THR A 232 0.74 -9.63 -1.50
C THR A 232 0.82 -11.07 -1.98
N LEU A 233 2.04 -11.61 -2.16
CA LEU A 233 2.25 -13.03 -2.46
C LEU A 233 1.84 -13.92 -1.29
N GLN A 234 2.06 -13.49 -0.05
CA GLN A 234 1.59 -14.17 1.16
C GLN A 234 0.06 -14.22 1.26
N ALA A 235 -0.62 -13.22 0.74
CA ALA A 235 -2.09 -13.16 0.73
C ALA A 235 -2.73 -14.11 -0.28
N ILE A 236 -1.97 -14.76 -1.17
CA ILE A 236 -2.49 -15.78 -2.08
C ILE A 236 -2.81 -17.05 -1.26
N PRO A 237 -4.07 -17.52 -1.24
CA PRO A 237 -4.45 -18.69 -0.46
C PRO A 237 -3.74 -19.95 -0.95
N SER A 238 -3.13 -20.71 -0.04
CA SER A 238 -2.48 -21.98 -0.40
C SER A 238 -3.45 -23.01 -1.00
N ALA A 239 -4.74 -22.91 -0.66
CA ALA A 239 -5.80 -23.79 -1.13
C ALA A 239 -5.97 -23.78 -2.66
N ILE A 240 -5.60 -22.68 -3.34
CA ILE A 240 -5.67 -22.59 -4.80
C ILE A 240 -4.36 -22.98 -5.50
N GLY A 241 -3.36 -23.41 -4.73
CA GLY A 241 -2.03 -23.74 -5.24
C GLY A 241 -1.06 -22.56 -5.24
N THR A 242 0.05 -22.72 -5.94
CA THR A 242 1.13 -21.71 -6.04
C THR A 242 1.29 -21.30 -7.51
N PRO A 243 1.37 -20.00 -7.82
CA PRO A 243 1.56 -19.56 -9.20
C PRO A 243 2.97 -19.92 -9.69
N GLU A 244 3.08 -20.25 -10.98
CA GLU A 244 4.36 -20.61 -11.60
C GLU A 244 5.28 -19.40 -11.77
N ALA A 245 4.69 -18.25 -12.11
CA ALA A 245 5.42 -17.03 -12.41
C ALA A 245 4.66 -15.78 -11.94
N ALA A 246 5.40 -14.73 -11.62
CA ALA A 246 4.83 -13.44 -11.23
C ALA A 246 5.47 -12.30 -12.03
N ALA A 247 4.65 -11.49 -12.71
CA ALA A 247 5.06 -10.27 -13.37
C ALA A 247 4.85 -9.06 -12.43
N LEU A 248 5.92 -8.29 -12.15
CA LEU A 248 5.87 -7.14 -11.25
C LEU A 248 6.57 -5.92 -11.86
N ASP A 249 6.17 -4.71 -11.47
CA ASP A 249 6.85 -3.48 -11.92
C ASP A 249 8.26 -3.30 -11.33
N ALA A 250 9.02 -2.36 -11.90
CA ALA A 250 10.33 -1.98 -11.40
C ALA A 250 10.33 -1.51 -9.94
N GLY A 251 9.20 -0.98 -9.44
CA GLY A 251 9.03 -0.61 -8.03
C GLY A 251 9.21 -1.77 -7.05
N TYR A 252 8.97 -3.01 -7.50
CA TYR A 252 9.08 -4.23 -6.68
C TYR A 252 10.46 -4.88 -6.75
N PHE A 253 11.38 -4.37 -7.57
CA PHE A 253 12.70 -4.99 -7.74
C PHE A 253 13.56 -4.80 -6.50
N GLY A 254 13.84 -5.89 -5.78
CA GLY A 254 14.71 -5.89 -4.62
C GLY A 254 15.08 -7.30 -4.14
N PRO A 255 16.14 -7.43 -3.31
CA PRO A 255 16.56 -8.72 -2.78
C PRO A 255 15.46 -9.43 -1.96
N ALA A 256 14.66 -8.68 -1.21
CA ALA A 256 13.54 -9.21 -0.43
C ALA A 256 12.50 -9.90 -1.33
N THR A 257 12.05 -9.21 -2.38
CA THR A 257 11.11 -9.76 -3.38
C THR A 257 11.66 -11.03 -4.02
N LEU A 258 12.92 -11.01 -4.49
CA LEU A 258 13.54 -12.17 -5.12
C LEU A 258 13.63 -13.36 -4.17
N THR A 259 13.98 -13.11 -2.90
CA THR A 259 14.03 -14.14 -1.85
C THR A 259 12.65 -14.71 -1.56
N SER A 260 11.62 -13.87 -1.49
CA SER A 260 10.24 -14.27 -1.26
C SER A 260 9.69 -15.14 -2.40
N CYS A 261 9.94 -14.73 -3.65
CA CYS A 261 9.58 -15.51 -4.83
C CYS A 261 10.29 -16.87 -4.85
N ALA A 262 11.61 -16.90 -4.60
CA ALA A 262 12.39 -18.13 -4.56
C ALA A 262 11.90 -19.11 -3.48
N LYS A 263 11.60 -18.61 -2.26
CA LYS A 263 11.04 -19.42 -1.16
C LYS A 263 9.71 -20.09 -1.54
N ARG A 264 8.94 -19.48 -2.42
CA ARG A 264 7.63 -19.97 -2.88
C ARG A 264 7.73 -20.76 -4.19
N GLY A 265 8.90 -20.86 -4.82
CA GLY A 265 9.04 -21.46 -6.14
C GLY A 265 8.33 -20.67 -7.26
N ILE A 266 8.13 -19.37 -7.07
CA ILE A 266 7.50 -18.48 -8.05
C ILE A 266 8.60 -17.84 -8.87
N GLU A 267 8.53 -17.93 -10.19
CA GLU A 267 9.54 -17.38 -11.08
C GLU A 267 9.27 -15.88 -11.36
N PRO A 268 10.11 -14.93 -10.88
CA PRO A 268 9.80 -13.50 -10.95
C PRO A 268 10.17 -12.87 -12.29
N TYR A 269 9.30 -12.05 -12.87
CA TYR A 269 9.52 -11.24 -14.07
C TYR A 269 9.36 -9.76 -13.70
N ILE A 270 10.47 -9.12 -13.33
CA ILE A 270 10.46 -7.77 -12.74
C ILE A 270 11.29 -6.82 -13.59
N ALA A 271 10.74 -5.68 -13.99
CA ALA A 271 11.52 -4.67 -14.69
C ALA A 271 12.71 -4.19 -13.85
N THR A 272 13.89 -4.08 -14.47
CA THR A 272 15.12 -3.66 -13.78
C THR A 272 15.35 -2.15 -13.86
N GLY A 273 14.40 -1.39 -14.41
CA GLY A 273 14.48 0.05 -14.62
C GLY A 273 13.42 0.54 -15.59
N ARG A 274 13.45 1.85 -15.89
CA ARG A 274 12.60 2.45 -16.93
C ARG A 274 13.27 2.31 -18.29
N ASP A 275 12.55 1.72 -19.23
CA ASP A 275 12.95 1.80 -20.63
C ASP A 275 12.82 3.25 -21.14
N PRO A 276 13.71 3.68 -22.04
CA PRO A 276 13.59 5.00 -22.66
C PRO A 276 12.26 5.14 -23.40
N HIS A 277 11.65 6.33 -23.29
CA HIS A 277 10.45 6.66 -24.05
C HIS A 277 10.77 6.67 -25.55
N HIS A 278 9.93 6.02 -26.35
CA HIS A 278 10.05 5.90 -27.81
C HIS A 278 11.35 5.24 -28.29
N PRO A 279 11.59 3.95 -27.94
CA PRO A 279 12.70 3.21 -28.52
C PRO A 279 12.57 3.19 -30.05
N SER A 280 13.72 3.25 -30.74
CA SER A 280 13.71 3.26 -32.20
C SER A 280 13.10 1.97 -32.74
N TRP A 281 12.46 2.02 -33.92
CA TRP A 281 11.87 0.82 -34.50
C TRP A 281 12.94 -0.27 -34.73
N GLN A 282 14.18 0.11 -35.03
CA GLN A 282 15.31 -0.81 -35.19
C GLN A 282 15.62 -1.60 -33.91
N GLN A 283 15.46 -0.99 -32.73
CA GLN A 283 15.66 -1.67 -31.45
C GLN A 283 14.62 -2.80 -31.23
N ARG A 284 13.42 -2.68 -31.82
CA ARG A 284 12.38 -3.73 -31.75
C ARG A 284 12.74 -4.97 -32.55
N PHE A 285 13.52 -4.81 -33.62
CA PHE A 285 13.99 -5.89 -34.49
C PHE A 285 15.42 -6.35 -34.17
N SER A 286 16.04 -5.80 -33.12
CA SER A 286 17.36 -6.24 -32.71
C SER A 286 17.31 -7.71 -32.26
N PRO A 287 18.30 -8.54 -32.65
CA PRO A 287 18.36 -9.92 -32.24
C PRO A 287 18.43 -10.03 -30.71
N LEU A 288 17.96 -11.15 -30.17
CA LEU A 288 18.14 -11.44 -28.76
C LEU A 288 19.66 -11.52 -28.48
N PRO A 289 20.18 -10.80 -27.46
CA PRO A 289 21.59 -10.93 -27.09
C PRO A 289 21.88 -12.37 -26.62
N ASP A 290 23.16 -12.71 -26.53
CA ASP A 290 23.57 -13.99 -25.96
C ASP A 290 23.15 -14.10 -24.48
N PRO A 291 22.86 -15.32 -24.00
CA PRO A 291 22.51 -15.55 -22.60
C PRO A 291 23.67 -15.09 -21.70
N PRO A 292 23.37 -14.40 -20.59
CA PRO A 292 24.40 -13.96 -19.67
C PRO A 292 25.06 -15.19 -19.00
N PRO A 293 26.35 -15.09 -18.63
CA PRO A 293 27.05 -16.12 -17.87
C PRO A 293 26.32 -16.54 -16.58
N GLU A 294 26.58 -17.76 -16.10
CA GLU A 294 25.97 -18.26 -14.87
C GLU A 294 26.37 -17.46 -13.62
N ASP A 295 27.54 -16.84 -13.61
CA ASP A 295 28.03 -15.98 -12.54
C ASP A 295 27.53 -14.53 -12.65
N ALA A 296 26.74 -14.21 -13.70
CA ALA A 296 26.19 -12.87 -13.89
C ALA A 296 25.23 -12.49 -12.74
N SER A 297 25.23 -11.19 -12.40
CA SER A 297 24.36 -10.66 -11.35
C SER A 297 22.87 -10.88 -11.66
N THR A 298 22.04 -10.99 -10.61
CA THR A 298 20.59 -11.18 -10.75
C THR A 298 19.92 -10.09 -11.59
N LEU A 299 20.43 -8.86 -11.53
CA LEU A 299 19.95 -7.75 -12.35
C LEU A 299 20.15 -8.03 -13.85
N VAL A 300 21.34 -8.52 -14.23
CA VAL A 300 21.66 -8.83 -15.63
C VAL A 300 20.82 -10.02 -16.12
N LYS A 301 20.70 -11.08 -15.29
CA LYS A 301 19.86 -12.25 -15.60
C LYS A 301 18.40 -11.86 -15.79
N MET A 302 17.85 -11.02 -14.92
CA MET A 302 16.47 -10.52 -15.03
C MET A 302 16.27 -9.64 -16.27
N ALA A 303 17.20 -8.73 -16.55
CA ALA A 303 17.14 -7.87 -17.74
C ALA A 303 17.21 -8.68 -19.04
N TYR A 304 18.02 -9.75 -19.08
CA TYR A 304 18.03 -10.70 -20.18
C TYR A 304 16.70 -11.46 -20.30
N LYS A 305 16.20 -11.99 -19.18
CA LYS A 305 14.95 -12.76 -19.11
C LYS A 305 13.78 -11.99 -19.70
N LEU A 306 13.65 -10.69 -19.41
CA LEU A 306 12.61 -9.82 -19.96
C LEU A 306 12.74 -9.55 -21.48
N LYS A 307 13.91 -9.77 -22.08
CA LYS A 307 14.10 -9.63 -23.54
C LYS A 307 13.67 -10.87 -24.32
N THR A 308 13.61 -12.03 -23.67
CA THR A 308 13.16 -13.29 -24.28
C THR A 308 11.70 -13.20 -24.74
N ALA A 309 11.29 -14.03 -25.70
CA ALA A 309 9.90 -14.05 -26.17
C ALA A 309 8.91 -14.35 -25.03
N LEU A 310 9.24 -15.34 -24.19
CA LEU A 310 8.45 -15.70 -23.01
C LEU A 310 8.38 -14.55 -22.00
N GLY A 311 9.53 -13.92 -21.70
CA GLY A 311 9.58 -12.80 -20.76
C GLY A 311 8.81 -11.57 -21.24
N LYS A 312 8.88 -11.26 -22.54
CA LYS A 312 8.05 -10.20 -23.15
C LYS A 312 6.56 -10.51 -23.05
N ALA A 313 6.16 -11.76 -23.25
CA ALA A 313 4.75 -12.17 -23.16
C ALA A 313 4.24 -12.07 -21.71
N ILE A 314 4.93 -12.68 -20.74
CA ILE A 314 4.54 -12.68 -19.32
C ILE A 314 4.55 -11.27 -18.74
N TYR A 315 5.63 -10.50 -18.95
CA TYR A 315 5.73 -9.15 -18.42
C TYR A 315 4.78 -8.18 -19.13
N GLY A 316 4.65 -8.31 -20.46
CA GLY A 316 3.78 -7.48 -21.28
C GLY A 316 2.30 -7.65 -20.94
N ALA A 317 1.90 -8.82 -20.47
CA ALA A 317 0.53 -9.10 -20.05
C ALA A 317 0.05 -8.21 -18.91
N ARG A 318 0.94 -7.60 -18.10
CA ARG A 318 0.54 -6.65 -17.04
C ARG A 318 -0.40 -5.54 -17.54
N LYS A 319 -0.12 -5.00 -18.73
CA LYS A 319 -0.90 -3.92 -19.38
C LYS A 319 -2.33 -4.30 -19.73
N CYS A 320 -2.60 -5.60 -19.89
CA CYS A 320 -3.93 -6.12 -20.22
C CYS A 320 -4.51 -7.01 -19.11
N THR A 321 -3.85 -7.08 -17.94
CA THR A 321 -4.29 -7.91 -16.80
C THR A 321 -4.51 -7.05 -15.56
N VAL A 322 -3.50 -6.90 -14.70
CA VAL A 322 -3.63 -6.20 -13.41
C VAL A 322 -3.95 -4.71 -13.54
N GLU A 323 -3.37 -4.01 -14.52
CA GLU A 323 -3.62 -2.58 -14.74
C GLU A 323 -5.11 -2.32 -15.10
N PRO A 324 -5.72 -3.04 -16.07
CA PRO A 324 -7.16 -2.97 -16.30
C PRO A 324 -8.01 -3.37 -15.09
N VAL A 325 -7.63 -4.38 -14.31
CA VAL A 325 -8.39 -4.76 -13.10
C VAL A 325 -8.43 -3.59 -12.10
N ILE A 326 -7.29 -2.97 -11.83
CA ILE A 326 -7.21 -1.77 -10.99
C ILE A 326 -8.05 -0.63 -11.59
N GLY A 327 -7.96 -0.44 -12.91
CA GLY A 327 -8.76 0.54 -13.65
C GLY A 327 -10.27 0.31 -13.49
N ILE A 328 -10.73 -0.93 -13.59
CA ILE A 328 -12.14 -1.31 -13.41
C ILE A 328 -12.59 -1.05 -11.98
N ILE A 329 -11.79 -1.43 -10.97
CA ILE A 329 -12.11 -1.14 -9.57
C ILE A 329 -12.28 0.38 -9.35
N LYS A 330 -11.40 1.17 -9.95
CA LYS A 330 -11.33 2.61 -9.76
C LYS A 330 -12.39 3.38 -10.54
N GLU A 331 -12.57 3.08 -11.82
CA GLU A 331 -13.45 3.82 -12.74
C GLU A 331 -14.86 3.22 -12.81
N VAL A 332 -14.98 1.90 -12.81
CA VAL A 332 -16.27 1.21 -13.04
C VAL A 332 -16.96 0.87 -11.73
N LEU A 333 -16.23 0.34 -10.74
CA LEU A 333 -16.79 0.16 -9.39
C LEU A 333 -16.80 1.48 -8.60
N GLY A 334 -16.04 2.50 -9.04
CA GLY A 334 -16.00 3.81 -8.41
C GLY A 334 -15.24 3.84 -7.08
N PHE A 335 -14.42 2.84 -6.77
CA PHE A 335 -13.74 2.75 -5.49
C PHE A 335 -12.48 3.64 -5.48
N ARG A 336 -12.65 4.86 -4.96
CA ARG A 336 -11.60 5.91 -4.91
C ARG A 336 -11.12 6.28 -3.53
N GLN A 337 -11.93 5.99 -2.52
CA GLN A 337 -11.68 6.37 -1.16
C GLN A 337 -12.23 5.27 -0.25
N PHE A 338 -11.45 4.92 0.78
CA PHE A 338 -11.92 4.07 1.86
C PHE A 338 -12.99 4.79 2.67
N SER A 339 -13.96 4.05 3.18
CA SER A 339 -14.97 4.59 4.10
C SER A 339 -14.60 4.32 5.56
N LEU A 340 -13.70 3.37 5.80
CA LEU A 340 -13.25 2.97 7.13
C LEU A 340 -11.81 3.46 7.38
N ARG A 341 -11.50 3.68 8.65
CA ARG A 341 -10.22 4.23 9.11
C ARG A 341 -9.44 3.16 9.87
N GLY A 342 -8.12 3.27 9.81
CA GLY A 342 -7.21 2.26 10.32
C GLY A 342 -6.97 1.11 9.33
N THR A 343 -5.76 0.57 9.35
CA THR A 343 -5.25 -0.38 8.36
C THR A 343 -6.09 -1.65 8.33
N GLN A 344 -6.51 -2.18 9.48
CA GLN A 344 -7.28 -3.42 9.54
C GLN A 344 -8.66 -3.27 8.86
N ALA A 345 -9.38 -2.19 9.17
CA ALA A 345 -10.71 -1.96 8.63
C ALA A 345 -10.65 -1.58 7.13
N ALA A 346 -9.67 -0.76 6.74
CA ALA A 346 -9.41 -0.45 5.34
C ALA A 346 -8.99 -1.70 4.54
N ALA A 347 -8.19 -2.60 5.11
CA ALA A 347 -7.80 -3.86 4.47
C ALA A 347 -9.00 -4.79 4.24
N GLY A 348 -9.91 -4.84 5.22
CA GLY A 348 -11.19 -5.54 5.05
C GLY A 348 -12.01 -4.94 3.90
N GLU A 349 -12.10 -3.61 3.83
CA GLU A 349 -12.84 -2.92 2.76
C GLU A 349 -12.20 -3.20 1.39
N TRP A 350 -10.86 -3.23 1.33
CA TRP A 350 -10.14 -3.60 0.12
C TRP A 350 -10.46 -5.05 -0.31
N CYS A 351 -10.47 -5.98 0.63
CA CYS A 351 -10.86 -7.36 0.38
C CYS A 351 -12.30 -7.46 -0.15
N LEU A 352 -13.25 -6.70 0.43
CA LEU A 352 -14.64 -6.63 -0.05
C LEU A 352 -14.74 -6.14 -1.50
N VAL A 353 -13.95 -5.12 -1.86
CA VAL A 353 -13.93 -4.58 -3.23
C VAL A 353 -13.35 -5.61 -4.21
N CYS A 354 -12.27 -6.29 -3.82
CA CYS A 354 -11.69 -7.38 -4.62
C CYS A 354 -12.68 -8.55 -4.78
N LEU A 355 -13.41 -8.90 -3.71
CA LEU A 355 -14.47 -9.91 -3.73
C LEU A 355 -15.58 -9.54 -4.71
N ALA A 356 -16.06 -8.29 -4.67
CA ALA A 356 -17.10 -7.80 -5.57
C ALA A 356 -16.65 -7.81 -7.04
N PHE A 357 -15.40 -7.45 -7.31
CA PHE A 357 -14.81 -7.58 -8.65
C PHE A 357 -14.78 -9.05 -9.09
N ASN A 358 -14.27 -9.95 -8.24
CA ASN A 358 -14.20 -11.38 -8.54
C ASN A 358 -15.56 -12.00 -8.80
N LEU A 359 -16.59 -11.67 -8.02
CA LEU A 359 -17.96 -12.13 -8.25
C LEU A 359 -18.47 -11.74 -9.65
N LYS A 360 -18.29 -10.47 -10.03
CA LYS A 360 -18.69 -9.98 -11.35
C LYS A 360 -17.92 -10.70 -12.46
N ARG A 361 -16.60 -10.82 -12.29
CA ARG A 361 -15.73 -11.48 -13.28
C ARG A 361 -16.06 -12.97 -13.42
N PHE A 362 -16.23 -13.66 -12.30
CA PHE A 362 -16.58 -15.08 -12.25
C PHE A 362 -17.93 -15.34 -12.92
N HIS A 363 -18.93 -14.48 -12.68
CA HIS A 363 -20.21 -14.56 -13.38
C HIS A 363 -20.05 -14.40 -14.90
N THR A 364 -19.25 -13.43 -15.37
CA THR A 364 -18.99 -13.29 -16.81
C THR A 364 -18.26 -14.50 -17.40
N LEU A 365 -17.35 -15.14 -16.66
CA LEU A 365 -16.60 -16.29 -17.15
C LEU A 365 -17.39 -17.61 -17.16
N SER A 366 -18.35 -17.76 -16.25
CA SER A 366 -19.09 -19.03 -16.07
C SER A 366 -20.34 -19.12 -16.95
N TRP A 367 -20.84 -17.98 -17.44
CA TRP A 367 -22.10 -17.87 -18.15
C TRP A 367 -21.97 -17.18 -19.51
N ALA A 368 -20.74 -17.02 -20.00
CA ALA A 368 -20.43 -16.70 -21.40
C ALA A 368 -20.09 -17.98 -22.16
#